data_AF-A0A1V2INP9-F1
#
_entry.id   AF-A0A1V2INP9-F1
#
_cell.length_a   1.000
_cell.length_b   1.000
_cell.length_c   1.000
_cell.angle_alpha   90.00
_cell.angle_beta   90.00
_cell.angle_gamma   90.00
#
_symmetry.space_group_name_H-M   'P 1'
#
loop_
_entity.id
_entity.type
_entity.pdbx_description
1 polymer ?
#
loop_
_entity_poly.entity_id
_entity_poly.type
_entity_poly.pdbx_seq_one_letter_code
_entity_poly.pdbx_strand_id
1 'polypeptide(L)'
;MAEHTPRRNIETWAHELPASFIECRTMGHRWEPHSAVWDKQARAYHVIHECDRCHTQRKAWWSRNGEITSAGYSYPEGYLTKDVGYIGADGRGVLRTEYLARVFTATASRGTGNGNAPRTS
;
A
#
# COMPACT_ATOMS: atom_id res chain seq x y z
N MET A 1 -17.39 27.18 14.58
CA MET A 1 -17.80 27.01 13.17
C MET A 1 -17.01 25.83 12.63
N ALA A 2 -17.66 24.71 12.32
CA ALA A 2 -16.96 23.54 11.79
C ALA A 2 -16.67 23.77 10.31
N GLU A 3 -15.39 23.97 9.97
CA GLU A 3 -14.94 24.06 8.59
C GLU A 3 -15.28 22.74 7.88
N HIS A 4 -16.29 22.78 7.01
CA HIS A 4 -16.57 21.70 6.06
C HIS A 4 -15.44 21.70 5.04
N THR A 5 -14.35 20.98 5.33
CA THR A 5 -13.37 20.66 4.29
C THR A 5 -14.10 19.83 3.23
N PRO A 6 -14.17 20.28 1.96
CA PRO A 6 -14.87 19.54 0.93
C PRO A 6 -14.24 18.16 0.81
N ARG A 7 -15.09 17.11 0.80
CA ARG A 7 -14.58 15.75 0.59
C ARG A 7 -13.94 15.67 -0.78
N ARG A 8 -12.69 15.26 -0.82
CA ARG A 8 -12.01 15.00 -2.08
C ARG A 8 -12.66 13.80 -2.75
N ASN A 9 -12.78 13.86 -4.06
CA ASN A 9 -13.30 12.76 -4.85
C ASN A 9 -12.33 11.54 -4.85
N ILE A 10 -12.88 10.32 -4.79
CA ILE A 10 -12.12 9.07 -4.68
C ILE A 10 -11.30 8.78 -5.94
N GLU A 11 -11.83 9.07 -7.14
CA GLU A 11 -11.11 8.86 -8.40
C GLU A 11 -9.87 9.75 -8.48
N THR A 12 -10.01 11.03 -8.13
CA THR A 12 -8.90 11.98 -8.11
C THR A 12 -7.83 11.55 -7.11
N TRP A 13 -8.25 11.12 -5.92
CA TRP A 13 -7.30 10.60 -4.93
C TRP A 13 -6.58 9.35 -5.41
N ALA A 14 -7.31 8.39 -5.99
CA ALA A 14 -6.72 7.16 -6.52
C ALA A 14 -5.66 7.47 -7.58
N HIS A 15 -5.95 8.40 -8.49
CA HIS A 15 -5.01 8.84 -9.53
C HIS A 15 -3.73 9.45 -8.93
N GLU A 16 -3.82 10.18 -7.82
CA GLU A 16 -2.65 10.84 -7.21
C GLU A 16 -1.82 9.93 -6.30
N LEU A 17 -2.36 8.78 -5.89
CA LEU A 17 -1.62 7.86 -5.04
C LEU A 17 -0.35 7.34 -5.73
N PRO A 18 0.76 7.16 -4.99
CA PRO A 18 1.93 6.45 -5.51
C PRO A 18 1.57 5.07 -6.05
N ALA A 19 2.30 4.61 -7.09
CA ALA A 19 2.05 3.31 -7.69
C ALA A 19 2.10 2.16 -6.68
N SER A 20 3.07 2.18 -5.77
CA SER A 20 3.18 1.17 -4.71
C SER A 20 2.00 1.19 -3.74
N PHE A 21 1.37 2.34 -3.51
CA PHE A 21 0.22 2.46 -2.61
C PHE A 21 -1.03 1.88 -3.27
N ILE A 22 -1.28 2.20 -4.55
CA ILE A 22 -2.37 1.62 -5.34
C ILE A 22 -2.23 0.10 -5.45
N GLU A 23 -1.00 -0.37 -5.66
CA GLU A 23 -0.70 -1.79 -5.73
C GLU A 23 -0.99 -2.49 -4.39
N CYS A 24 -0.46 -1.99 -3.26
CA CYS A 24 -0.71 -2.59 -1.95
C CYS A 24 -2.19 -2.54 -1.53
N ARG A 25 -2.91 -1.49 -1.92
CA ARG A 25 -4.35 -1.35 -1.72
C ARG A 25 -5.19 -2.35 -2.50
N THR A 26 -4.66 -2.82 -3.63
CA THR A 26 -5.36 -3.74 -4.55
C THR A 26 -4.98 -5.19 -4.30
N MET A 27 -3.69 -5.46 -4.18
CA MET A 27 -3.10 -6.82 -4.13
C MET A 27 -2.69 -7.26 -2.72
N GLY A 28 -2.69 -6.34 -1.75
CA GLY A 28 -2.17 -6.58 -0.40
C GLY A 28 -0.70 -6.23 -0.24
N HIS A 29 -0.27 -6.11 1.01
CA HIS A 29 1.11 -5.79 1.39
C HIS A 29 2.04 -7.00 1.22
N ARG A 30 3.30 -6.73 0.84
CA ARG A 30 4.39 -7.73 0.84
C ARG A 30 5.23 -7.54 2.10
N TRP A 31 4.95 -8.34 3.11
CA TRP A 31 5.57 -8.21 4.43
C TRP A 31 6.95 -8.83 4.48
N GLU A 32 7.95 -8.03 4.86
CA GLU A 32 9.29 -8.47 5.17
C GLU A 32 9.56 -8.33 6.68
N PRO A 33 10.35 -9.22 7.30
CA PRO A 33 10.79 -9.05 8.67
C PRO A 33 11.58 -7.74 8.83
N HIS A 34 11.24 -6.92 9.83
CA HIS A 34 11.96 -5.67 10.11
C HIS A 34 12.66 -5.71 11.48
N SER A 35 11.93 -6.04 12.55
CA SER A 35 12.54 -6.19 13.88
C SER A 35 11.72 -7.09 14.80
N ALA A 36 12.38 -7.66 15.81
CA ALA A 36 11.75 -8.38 16.90
C ALA A 36 12.56 -8.14 18.18
N VAL A 37 11.98 -7.40 19.14
CA VAL A 37 12.68 -7.01 20.37
C VAL A 37 11.90 -7.48 21.58
N TRP A 38 12.56 -8.17 22.52
CA TRP A 38 11.95 -8.58 23.78
C TRP A 38 11.80 -7.39 24.72
N ASP A 39 10.57 -7.14 25.17
CA ASP A 39 10.26 -6.19 26.23
C ASP A 39 10.10 -6.95 27.56
N LYS A 40 10.94 -6.60 28.54
CA LYS A 40 10.94 -7.25 29.86
C LYS A 40 9.71 -6.90 30.70
N GLN A 41 9.18 -5.69 30.56
CA GLN A 41 8.00 -5.23 31.33
C GLN A 41 6.73 -5.84 30.76
N ALA A 42 6.56 -5.81 29.45
CA ALA A 42 5.43 -6.43 28.76
C ALA A 42 5.53 -7.96 28.71
N ARG A 43 6.72 -8.54 28.98
CA ARG A 43 7.03 -9.98 28.86
C ARG A 43 6.62 -10.55 27.50
N ALA A 44 6.91 -9.78 26.45
CA ALA A 44 6.50 -10.06 25.08
C ALA A 44 7.54 -9.54 24.07
N TYR A 45 7.56 -10.10 22.88
CA TYR A 45 8.29 -9.56 21.74
C TYR A 45 7.45 -8.48 21.05
N HIS A 46 8.02 -7.30 20.85
CA HIS A 46 7.51 -6.33 19.89
C HIS A 46 8.05 -6.70 18.51
N VAL A 47 7.18 -7.24 17.66
CA VAL A 47 7.51 -7.73 16.32
C VAL A 47 6.98 -6.74 15.28
N ILE A 48 7.87 -6.32 14.39
CA ILE A 48 7.56 -5.43 13.28
C ILE A 48 7.89 -6.13 11.97
N HIS A 49 6.91 -6.17 11.08
CA HIS A 49 7.12 -6.45 9.67
C HIS A 49 6.88 -5.17 8.88
N GLU A 50 7.67 -4.92 7.85
CA GLU A 50 7.52 -3.75 6.98
C GLU A 50 7.18 -4.19 5.56
N CYS A 51 6.25 -3.49 4.93
CA CYS A 51 5.95 -3.68 3.52
C CYS A 51 7.10 -3.09 2.69
N ASP A 52 7.78 -3.90 1.89
CA ASP A 52 8.92 -3.41 1.09
C ASP A 52 8.52 -2.56 -0.13
N ARG A 53 7.21 -2.43 -0.42
CA ARG A 53 6.68 -1.56 -1.50
C ARG A 53 6.24 -0.20 -0.97
N CYS A 54 5.50 -0.20 0.14
CA CYS A 54 4.82 1.00 0.64
C CYS A 54 5.25 1.39 2.05
N HIS A 55 6.19 0.68 2.68
CA HIS A 55 6.69 0.98 4.03
C HIS A 55 5.63 1.02 5.14
N THR A 56 4.43 0.50 4.89
CA THR A 56 3.48 0.22 5.97
C THR A 56 4.12 -0.77 6.92
N GLN A 57 4.02 -0.53 8.22
CA GLN A 57 4.51 -1.43 9.25
C GLN A 57 3.33 -2.16 9.89
N ARG A 58 3.41 -3.49 9.95
CA ARG A 58 2.55 -4.33 10.79
C ARG A 58 3.27 -4.59 12.10
N LYS A 59 2.72 -4.07 13.20
CA LYS A 59 3.28 -4.15 14.55
C LYS A 59 2.45 -5.11 15.37
N ALA A 60 3.08 -6.02 16.09
CA ALA A 60 2.40 -6.98 16.93
C ALA A 60 3.19 -7.27 18.20
N TRP A 61 2.47 -7.57 19.28
CA TRP A 61 3.05 -8.06 20.52
C TRP A 61 2.85 -9.56 20.60
N TRP A 62 3.95 -10.32 20.64
CA TRP A 62 3.93 -11.77 20.74
C TRP A 62 4.33 -12.18 22.14
N SER A 63 3.49 -12.94 22.83
CA SER A 63 3.83 -13.50 24.14
C SER A 63 5.06 -14.42 24.01
N ARG A 64 5.65 -14.80 25.15
CA ARG A 64 6.76 -15.78 25.18
C ARG A 64 6.45 -17.08 24.41
N ASN A 65 5.17 -17.45 24.31
CA ASN A 65 4.73 -18.69 23.68
C ASN A 65 4.26 -18.50 22.22
N GLY A 66 4.41 -17.30 21.66
CA GLY A 66 4.04 -16.99 20.27
C GLY A 66 2.59 -16.54 20.06
N GLU A 67 1.81 -16.33 21.12
CA GLU A 67 0.46 -15.78 21.01
C GLU A 67 0.51 -14.28 20.67
N ILE A 68 -0.31 -13.83 19.73
CA ILE A 68 -0.44 -12.41 19.38
C ILE A 68 -1.43 -11.75 20.34
N THR A 69 -0.95 -10.93 21.26
CA THR A 69 -1.79 -10.29 22.29
C THR A 69 -2.34 -8.93 21.84
N SER A 70 -1.67 -8.28 20.88
CA SER A 70 -2.17 -7.09 20.21
C SER A 70 -1.50 -6.92 18.85
N ALA A 71 -2.20 -6.27 17.92
CA ALA A 71 -1.70 -5.99 16.58
C ALA A 71 -2.22 -4.65 16.08
N GLY A 72 -1.41 -3.98 15.27
CA GLY A 72 -1.75 -2.71 14.66
C GLY A 72 -0.92 -2.43 13.43
N TYR A 73 -1.25 -1.33 12.75
CA TYR A 73 -0.54 -0.86 11.58
C TYR A 73 -0.07 0.57 11.77
N SER A 74 1.11 0.88 11.26
CA SER A 74 1.56 2.25 11.02
C SER A 74 1.70 2.42 9.51
N TYR A 75 0.92 3.33 8.95
CA TYR A 75 0.95 3.63 7.52
C TYR A 75 1.87 4.82 7.26
N PRO A 76 2.59 4.86 6.12
CA PRO A 76 3.31 6.06 5.75
C PRO A 76 2.32 7.20 5.47
N GLU A 77 2.85 8.41 5.43
CA GLU A 77 2.08 9.59 5.03
C GLU A 77 1.45 9.41 3.63
N GLY A 78 0.24 9.90 3.46
CA GLY A 78 -0.50 9.81 2.20
C GLY A 78 -1.11 8.44 1.91
N TYR A 79 -0.75 7.38 2.65
CA TYR A 79 -1.38 6.08 2.43
C TYR A 79 -2.83 6.12 2.88
N LEU A 80 -3.15 6.62 4.08
CA LEU A 80 -4.55 6.88 4.45
C LEU A 80 -4.95 8.31 4.03
N THR A 81 -6.13 8.46 3.45
CA THR A 81 -6.76 9.76 3.22
C THR A 81 -7.63 10.13 4.42
N LYS A 82 -7.60 11.41 4.81
CA LYS A 82 -8.50 11.98 5.83
C LYS A 82 -9.71 12.69 5.19
N ASP A 83 -9.62 13.00 3.90
CA ASP A 83 -10.49 13.87 3.13
C ASP A 83 -11.48 13.12 2.21
N VAL A 84 -11.26 11.83 1.91
CA VAL A 84 -12.18 11.04 1.06
C VAL A 84 -13.22 10.25 1.88
N GLY A 85 -13.02 10.13 3.21
CA GLY A 85 -13.91 9.37 4.10
C GLY A 85 -13.72 7.84 4.02
N TYR A 86 -14.71 7.09 4.50
CA TYR A 86 -14.65 5.62 4.52
C TYR A 86 -14.71 5.04 3.09
N ILE A 87 -13.74 4.20 2.74
CA ILE A 87 -13.65 3.56 1.42
C ILE A 87 -14.46 2.25 1.44
N GLY A 88 -15.72 2.36 1.01
CA GLY A 88 -16.64 1.24 0.81
C GLY A 88 -16.26 0.33 -0.38
N ALA A 89 -17.17 -0.58 -0.76
CA ALA A 89 -16.94 -1.50 -1.86
C ALA A 89 -16.66 -0.78 -3.19
N ASP A 90 -17.43 0.27 -3.49
CA ASP A 90 -17.32 1.04 -4.73
C ASP A 90 -15.97 1.78 -4.81
N GLY A 91 -15.57 2.44 -3.73
CA GLY A 91 -14.25 3.10 -3.65
C GLY A 91 -13.09 2.11 -3.77
N ARG A 92 -13.24 0.87 -3.27
CA ARG A 92 -12.26 -0.20 -3.53
C ARG A 92 -12.28 -0.62 -5.00
N GLY A 93 -13.42 -0.56 -5.68
CA GLY A 93 -13.53 -0.74 -7.13
C GLY A 93 -12.68 0.27 -7.90
N VAL A 94 -12.78 1.55 -7.56
CA VAL A 94 -11.99 2.64 -8.17
C VAL A 94 -10.48 2.40 -8.05
N LEU A 95 -10.01 1.98 -6.86
CA LEU A 95 -8.59 1.67 -6.66
C LEU A 95 -8.11 0.50 -7.54
N ARG A 96 -8.96 -0.52 -7.75
CA ARG A 96 -8.63 -1.66 -8.63
C ARG A 96 -8.61 -1.25 -10.09
N THR A 97 -9.55 -0.43 -10.55
CA THR A 97 -9.56 0.05 -11.94
C THR A 97 -8.38 0.95 -12.22
N GLU A 98 -7.99 1.80 -11.26
CA GLU A 98 -6.78 2.63 -11.36
C GLU A 98 -5.51 1.77 -11.43
N TYR A 99 -5.41 0.71 -10.60
CA TYR A 99 -4.31 -0.26 -10.70
C TYR A 99 -4.24 -0.91 -12.09
N LEU A 100 -5.37 -1.40 -12.62
CA LEU A 100 -5.43 -2.01 -13.95
C LEU A 100 -5.00 -1.03 -15.05
N ALA A 101 -5.47 0.23 -14.98
CA ALA A 101 -5.08 1.27 -15.93
C ALA A 101 -3.56 1.47 -15.93
N ARG A 102 -2.91 1.54 -14.75
CA ARG A 102 -1.45 1.70 -14.66
C ARG A 102 -0.69 0.50 -15.23
N VAL A 103 -1.10 -0.71 -14.91
CA VAL A 103 -0.40 -1.93 -15.34
C VAL A 103 -0.54 -2.15 -16.85
N PHE A 104 -1.75 -2.02 -17.39
CA PHE A 104 -2.02 -2.37 -18.78
C PHE A 104 -1.78 -1.22 -19.77
N THR A 105 -1.91 0.05 -19.35
CA THR A 105 -1.50 1.20 -20.19
C THR A 105 0.02 1.33 -20.25
N ALA A 106 0.75 1.05 -19.15
CA ALA A 106 2.23 1.03 -19.18
C ALA A 106 2.81 -0.11 -20.02
N THR A 107 2.05 -1.20 -20.22
CA THR A 107 2.47 -2.32 -21.06
C THR A 107 2.34 -1.98 -22.55
N ALA A 108 1.33 -1.21 -22.94
CA ALA A 108 1.13 -0.76 -24.32
C ALA A 108 2.25 0.15 -24.84
N SER A 109 2.83 1.00 -23.98
CA SER A 109 3.93 1.92 -24.36
C SER A 109 5.30 1.24 -24.46
N ARG A 110 5.49 0.06 -23.85
CA ARG A 110 6.74 -0.72 -23.96
C ARG A 110 6.81 -1.58 -25.23
N GLY A 111 5.69 -1.80 -25.92
CA GLY A 111 5.60 -2.63 -27.13
C GLY A 111 6.01 -1.93 -28.43
N THR A 112 6.16 -0.60 -28.44
CA THR A 112 6.41 0.19 -29.66
C THR A 112 7.88 0.44 -29.97
N GLY A 113 8.81 -0.11 -29.17
CA GLY A 113 10.22 0.28 -29.15
C GLY A 113 11.24 -0.76 -29.65
N ASN A 114 10.87 -1.75 -30.47
CA ASN A 114 11.89 -2.63 -31.07
C ASN A 114 11.49 -3.12 -32.47
N GLY A 115 11.82 -2.32 -33.48
CA GLY A 115 11.60 -2.67 -34.88
C GLY A 115 12.42 -1.80 -35.82
N ASN A 116 13.75 -1.92 -35.80
CA ASN A 116 14.56 -1.93 -37.05
C ASN A 116 16.07 -2.09 -36.80
N ALA A 117 16.65 -3.13 -37.39
CA ALA A 117 17.84 -3.00 -38.23
C ALA A 117 17.96 -4.27 -39.12
N PRO A 118 17.84 -4.17 -40.45
CA PRO A 118 18.23 -5.27 -41.33
C PRO A 118 19.76 -5.35 -41.39
N ARG A 119 20.34 -6.51 -41.07
CA ARG A 119 21.73 -6.80 -41.44
C ARG A 119 21.75 -7.17 -42.92
N THR A 120 22.13 -6.23 -43.76
CA THR A 120 22.70 -6.52 -45.09
C THR A 120 24.20 -6.72 -44.95
N SER A 121 24.67 -7.90 -45.37
CA SER A 121 25.91 -8.18 -46.12
C SER A 121 26.22 -9.67 -46.05
#